data_AF-A0A1C5UR28-F1
#
_entry.id   AF-A0A1C5UR28-F1
#
_cell.length_a   1.000
_cell.length_b   1.000
_cell.length_c   1.000
_cell.angle_alpha   90.00
_cell.angle_beta   90.00
_cell.angle_gamma   90.00
#
_symmetry.space_group_name_H-M   'P 1'
#
loop_
_entity.id
_entity.type
_entity.pdbx_description
1 polymer ?
#
loop_
_entity_poly.entity_id
_entity_poly.type
_entity_poly.pdbx_seq_one_letter_code
_entity_poly.pdbx_strand_id
1 'polypeptide(L)'
;MIILGNLQLGHKDLDVWKPGPNSAGGVSVQMTFQNDTQKTVKYVYFDVVPYNAVKDAQSCTISGKTKAELSFTGPIEPGATCWNIFWENVWYNRTITTLDLVMVEVLYMDGSSEKLTGANIKYGDPPKAGCYVATAVYGSYDCPQVWTLRRFRDHTLAASWYGRSFIRAYYAISPTLVKWFGRTAWFQKLWRGPLDRLVARLRDEGVADTPYQDREW
;
A
#
# COMPACT_ATOMS: atom_id res chain seq x y z
N MET A 1 18.23 -5.55 -5.34
CA MET A 1 17.91 -4.11 -5.27
C MET A 1 16.61 -3.90 -4.50
N ILE A 2 16.21 -2.68 -4.17
CA ILE A 2 14.89 -2.43 -3.55
C ILE A 2 13.81 -2.46 -4.64
N ILE A 3 12.77 -3.27 -4.42
CA ILE A 3 11.57 -3.30 -5.27
C ILE A 3 10.45 -2.58 -4.55
N LEU A 4 9.94 -1.51 -5.14
CA LEU A 4 8.85 -0.72 -4.58
C LEU A 4 7.51 -1.34 -4.92
N GLY A 5 6.69 -1.58 -3.91
CA GLY A 5 5.30 -1.97 -4.09
C GLY A 5 4.40 -0.74 -4.17
N ASN A 6 3.30 -0.79 -3.42
CA ASN A 6 2.31 0.26 -3.37
C ASN A 6 2.88 1.54 -2.71
N LEU A 7 2.72 2.69 -3.35
CA LEU A 7 3.14 4.01 -2.84
C LEU A 7 1.95 4.97 -2.92
N GLN A 8 1.52 5.50 -1.78
CA GLN A 8 0.27 6.26 -1.68
C GLN A 8 0.38 7.47 -0.76
N LEU A 9 -0.39 8.52 -1.09
CA LEU A 9 -0.67 9.65 -0.21
C LEU A 9 -1.99 9.47 0.52
N GLY A 10 -2.02 9.96 1.76
CA GLY A 10 -3.21 9.88 2.58
C GLY A 10 -2.99 10.40 3.99
N HIS A 11 -3.79 9.89 4.90
CA HIS A 11 -3.61 10.03 6.32
C HIS A 11 -4.20 8.82 7.03
N LYS A 12 -3.69 8.56 8.23
CA LYS A 12 -4.25 7.56 9.12
C LYS A 12 -5.38 8.20 9.95
N ASP A 13 -6.54 7.57 9.95
CA ASP A 13 -7.70 7.94 10.78
C ASP A 13 -8.23 6.68 11.49
N LEU A 14 -8.08 6.63 12.82
CA LEU A 14 -8.52 5.51 13.67
C LEU A 14 -8.16 4.12 13.08
N ASP A 15 -6.89 3.94 12.73
CA ASP A 15 -6.31 2.73 12.09
C ASP A 15 -6.74 2.41 10.65
N VAL A 16 -7.50 3.29 10.03
CA VAL A 16 -7.88 3.17 8.61
C VAL A 16 -7.09 4.19 7.79
N TRP A 17 -6.48 3.73 6.70
CA TRP A 17 -5.87 4.63 5.73
C TRP A 17 -6.95 5.35 4.91
N LYS A 18 -6.85 6.68 4.84
CA LYS A 18 -7.76 7.54 4.09
C LYS A 18 -6.99 8.31 3.02
N PRO A 19 -7.53 8.43 1.79
CA PRO A 19 -6.85 9.18 0.74
C PRO A 19 -6.86 10.68 1.03
N GLY A 20 -5.80 11.37 0.60
CA GLY A 20 -5.67 12.82 0.72
C GLY A 20 -5.32 13.33 2.13
N PRO A 21 -5.24 14.66 2.30
CA PRO A 21 -4.88 15.31 3.55
C PRO A 21 -5.91 15.09 4.67
N ASN A 22 -5.47 15.13 5.93
CA ASN A 22 -6.35 15.09 7.10
C ASN A 22 -7.08 16.44 7.34
N SER A 23 -7.88 16.50 8.40
CA SER A 23 -8.64 17.70 8.78
C SER A 23 -7.76 18.93 9.06
N ALA A 24 -6.49 18.76 9.43
CA ALA A 24 -5.51 19.84 9.62
C ALA A 24 -4.67 20.13 8.36
N GLY A 25 -4.92 19.43 7.24
CA GLY A 25 -4.14 19.53 6.01
C GLY A 25 -2.84 18.73 6.02
N GLY A 26 -2.63 17.89 7.04
CA GLY A 26 -1.51 16.97 7.13
C GLY A 26 -1.62 15.85 6.10
N VAL A 27 -0.54 15.65 5.35
CA VAL A 27 -0.40 14.68 4.27
C VAL A 27 0.67 13.68 4.66
N SER A 28 0.28 12.42 4.75
CA SER A 28 1.11 11.29 5.13
C SER A 28 1.44 10.45 3.90
N VAL A 29 2.53 9.70 3.97
CA VAL A 29 2.97 8.78 2.92
C VAL A 29 2.89 7.37 3.44
N GLN A 30 2.29 6.46 2.68
CA GLN A 30 2.33 5.02 2.92
C GLN A 30 3.05 4.33 1.78
N MET A 31 3.86 3.33 2.10
CA MET A 31 4.62 2.56 1.13
C MET A 31 4.68 1.08 1.52
N THR A 32 4.94 0.23 0.53
CA THR A 32 5.40 -1.15 0.70
C THR A 32 6.64 -1.31 -0.16
N PHE A 33 7.67 -2.01 0.33
CA PHE A 33 8.85 -2.35 -0.48
C PHE A 33 9.46 -3.68 -0.05
N GLN A 34 10.23 -4.30 -0.94
CA GLN A 34 10.93 -5.55 -0.69
C GLN A 34 12.43 -5.36 -0.86
N ASN A 35 13.20 -5.99 0.04
CA ASN A 35 14.62 -6.20 -0.15
C ASN A 35 14.86 -7.38 -1.11
N ASP A 36 15.02 -7.11 -2.40
CA ASP A 36 15.41 -8.12 -3.41
C ASP A 36 16.94 -8.11 -3.64
N THR A 37 17.70 -7.86 -2.59
CA THR A 37 19.17 -7.95 -2.61
C THR A 37 19.61 -9.21 -1.87
N GLN A 38 20.86 -9.63 -2.09
CA GLN A 38 21.48 -10.70 -1.30
C GLN A 38 22.07 -10.21 0.02
N LYS A 39 21.90 -8.92 0.35
CA LYS A 39 22.50 -8.28 1.52
C LYS A 39 21.42 -7.86 2.52
N THR A 40 21.72 -7.94 3.81
CA THR A 40 20.87 -7.37 4.85
C THR A 40 20.97 -5.85 4.82
N VAL A 41 19.83 -5.17 4.70
CA VAL A 41 19.75 -3.71 4.62
C VAL A 41 19.68 -3.12 6.03
N LYS A 42 20.49 -2.09 6.28
CA LYS A 42 20.53 -1.33 7.53
C LYS A 42 19.58 -0.13 7.49
N TYR A 43 19.62 0.67 6.42
CA TYR A 43 18.72 1.80 6.21
C TYR A 43 18.27 1.87 4.76
N VAL A 44 17.04 2.37 4.56
CA VAL A 44 16.57 2.81 3.25
C VAL A 44 16.05 4.23 3.39
N TYR A 45 16.50 5.11 2.50
CA TYR A 45 16.07 6.49 2.37
C TYR A 45 15.30 6.67 1.06
N PHE A 46 14.23 7.44 1.10
CA PHE A 46 13.35 7.70 -0.01
C PHE A 46 13.12 9.21 -0.12
N ASP A 47 13.61 9.80 -1.21
CA ASP A 47 13.29 11.19 -1.53
C ASP A 47 12.01 11.26 -2.33
N VAL A 48 11.02 11.98 -1.80
CA VAL A 48 9.71 12.16 -2.41
C VAL A 48 9.37 13.63 -2.60
N VAL A 49 8.65 13.93 -3.69
CA VAL A 49 8.20 15.28 -4.07
C VAL A 49 6.67 15.24 -4.23
N PRO A 50 5.93 16.15 -3.57
CA PRO A 50 4.48 16.19 -3.68
C PRO A 50 4.05 17.10 -4.84
N TYR A 51 2.91 16.76 -5.45
CA TYR A 51 2.33 17.48 -6.57
C TYR A 51 0.83 17.71 -6.36
N ASN A 52 0.31 18.76 -7.01
CA ASN A 52 -1.13 19.01 -7.08
C ASN A 52 -1.79 18.23 -8.24
N ALA A 53 -3.11 18.40 -8.40
CA ALA A 53 -3.87 17.72 -9.45
C ALA A 53 -3.48 18.08 -10.89
N VAL A 54 -2.79 19.21 -11.09
CA VAL A 54 -2.30 19.68 -12.39
C VAL A 54 -0.79 19.44 -12.58
N LYS A 55 -0.16 18.68 -11.68
CA LYS A 55 1.26 18.31 -11.67
C LYS A 55 2.26 19.44 -11.40
N ASP A 56 1.83 20.49 -10.72
CA ASP A 56 2.80 21.45 -10.16
C ASP A 56 3.35 20.92 -8.84
N ALA A 57 4.66 21.00 -8.68
CA ALA A 57 5.32 20.67 -7.42
C ALA A 57 4.80 21.58 -6.30
N GLN A 58 4.55 20.99 -5.13
CA GLN A 58 4.03 21.68 -3.96
C GLN A 58 5.06 21.69 -2.82
N SER A 59 4.85 22.58 -1.86
CA SER A 59 5.64 22.64 -0.63
C SER A 59 4.76 22.40 0.60
N CYS A 60 5.40 22.03 1.71
CA CYS A 60 4.79 22.07 3.03
C CYS A 60 4.57 23.54 3.43
N THR A 61 3.35 23.90 3.84
CA THR A 61 3.04 25.27 4.29
C THR A 61 3.75 25.64 5.60
N ILE A 62 4.10 24.64 6.43
CA ILE A 62 4.79 24.87 7.71
C ILE A 62 6.30 24.97 7.51
N SER A 63 6.92 23.96 6.88
CA SER A 63 8.38 23.88 6.77
C SER A 63 8.95 24.54 5.52
N GLY A 64 8.11 24.89 4.54
CA GLY A 64 8.53 25.39 3.23
C GLY A 64 9.18 24.32 2.32
N LYS A 65 9.41 23.10 2.83
CA LYS A 65 10.11 22.04 2.09
C LYS A 65 9.26 21.52 0.92
N THR A 66 9.87 21.46 -0.26
CA THR A 66 9.31 20.88 -1.50
C THR A 66 9.69 19.42 -1.70
N LYS A 67 10.61 18.90 -0.89
CA LYS A 67 11.07 17.51 -0.88
C LYS A 67 11.05 16.99 0.54
N ALA A 68 10.66 15.73 0.73
CA ALA A 68 10.83 15.03 1.99
C ALA A 68 11.76 13.83 1.80
N GLU A 69 12.66 13.64 2.76
CA GLU A 69 13.49 12.45 2.88
C GLU A 69 12.85 11.55 3.93
N LEU A 70 12.36 10.40 3.50
CA LEU A 70 11.72 9.39 4.36
C LEU A 70 12.73 8.30 4.64
N SER A 71 12.75 7.76 5.86
CA SER A 71 13.72 6.73 6.24
C SER A 71 13.04 5.52 6.87
N PHE A 72 13.52 4.33 6.54
CA PHE A 72 13.17 3.08 7.21
C PHE A 72 14.43 2.38 7.73
N THR A 73 14.37 1.87 8.96
CA THR A 73 15.51 1.23 9.63
C THR A 73 15.32 -0.28 9.68
N GLY A 74 16.35 -1.01 9.29
CA GLY A 74 16.43 -2.47 9.34
C GLY A 74 16.81 -3.01 10.73
N PRO A 75 17.29 -4.27 10.81
CA PRO A 75 17.74 -5.09 9.68
C PRO A 75 16.58 -5.57 8.79
N ILE A 76 16.76 -5.48 7.47
CA ILE A 76 15.83 -6.03 6.48
C ILE A 76 16.55 -7.15 5.75
N GLU A 77 16.18 -8.39 6.05
CA GLU A 77 16.84 -9.56 5.47
C GLU A 77 16.59 -9.70 3.96
N PRO A 78 17.49 -10.36 3.22
CA PRO A 78 17.24 -10.76 1.84
C PRO A 78 15.87 -11.42 1.65
N GLY A 79 15.09 -10.93 0.70
CA GLY A 79 13.73 -11.40 0.40
C GLY A 79 12.63 -10.84 1.29
N ALA A 80 12.96 -10.15 2.39
CA ALA A 80 11.94 -9.62 3.31
C ALA A 80 11.17 -8.44 2.68
N THR A 81 9.87 -8.41 2.94
CA THR A 81 8.98 -7.32 2.52
C THR A 81 8.57 -6.47 3.73
N CYS A 82 8.75 -5.17 3.62
CA CYS A 82 8.28 -4.17 4.57
C CYS A 82 6.88 -3.69 4.16
N TRP A 83 5.86 -4.18 4.87
CA TRP A 83 4.45 -3.91 4.58
C TRP A 83 3.90 -2.72 5.37
N ASN A 84 3.06 -1.89 4.75
CA ASN A 84 2.39 -0.74 5.38
C ASN A 84 3.33 0.18 6.16
N ILE A 85 4.50 0.48 5.63
CA ILE A 85 5.32 1.52 6.25
C ILE A 85 4.65 2.86 6.00
N PHE A 86 4.62 3.74 6.99
CA PHE A 86 4.02 5.05 6.83
C PHE A 86 4.78 6.13 7.61
N TRP A 87 4.74 7.33 7.07
CA TRP A 87 5.24 8.55 7.71
C TRP A 87 4.10 9.54 7.80
N GLU A 88 3.78 9.96 9.02
CA GLU A 88 2.65 10.82 9.29
C GLU A 88 3.01 12.29 9.08
N ASN A 89 2.07 13.05 8.51
CA ASN A 89 2.17 14.51 8.37
C ASN A 89 3.49 15.00 7.73
N VAL A 90 3.96 14.27 6.70
CA VAL A 90 5.16 14.61 5.91
C VAL A 90 5.08 16.03 5.33
N TRP A 91 3.89 16.43 4.88
CA TRP A 91 3.59 17.81 4.49
C TRP A 91 2.31 18.30 5.18
N TYR A 92 2.16 19.61 5.25
CA TYR A 92 0.89 20.27 5.55
C TYR A 92 0.52 21.10 4.34
N ASN A 93 -0.38 20.60 3.50
CA ASN A 93 -0.90 21.33 2.34
C ASN A 93 -2.09 20.57 1.75
N ARG A 94 -3.24 21.24 1.59
CA ARG A 94 -4.47 20.61 1.08
C ARG A 94 -4.50 20.42 -0.43
N THR A 95 -3.63 21.10 -1.17
CA THR A 95 -3.57 21.01 -2.64
C THR A 95 -2.80 19.80 -3.13
N ILE A 96 -2.02 19.15 -2.25
CA ILE A 96 -1.25 17.96 -2.57
C ILE A 96 -2.21 16.79 -2.83
N THR A 97 -2.09 16.17 -3.99
CA THR A 97 -2.92 15.04 -4.42
C THR A 97 -2.10 13.84 -4.87
N THR A 98 -0.86 14.04 -5.33
CA THR A 98 0.02 12.96 -5.79
C THR A 98 1.45 13.16 -5.27
N LEU A 99 2.26 12.12 -5.34
CA LEU A 99 3.66 12.13 -4.95
C LEU A 99 4.48 11.38 -6.01
N ASP A 100 5.69 11.86 -6.29
CA ASP A 100 6.69 11.10 -7.03
C ASP A 100 7.87 10.77 -6.14
N LEU A 101 8.41 9.56 -6.31
CA LEU A 101 9.65 9.13 -5.70
C LEU A 101 10.79 9.41 -6.67
N VAL A 102 11.74 10.24 -6.24
CA VAL A 102 12.83 10.72 -7.10
C VAL A 102 14.15 10.02 -6.85
N MET A 103 14.36 9.49 -5.63
CA MET A 103 15.58 8.78 -5.27
C MET A 103 15.32 7.75 -4.16
N VAL A 104 16.03 6.62 -4.25
CA VAL A 104 16.14 5.62 -3.19
C VAL A 104 17.61 5.42 -2.87
N GLU A 105 17.98 5.50 -1.61
CA GLU A 105 19.34 5.22 -1.14
C GLU A 105 19.30 4.12 -0.09
N VAL A 106 20.13 3.09 -0.28
CA VAL A 106 20.17 1.87 0.53
C VAL A 106 21.52 1.81 1.19
N LEU A 107 21.56 1.69 2.52
CA LEU A 107 22.77 1.38 3.27
C LEU A 107 22.69 -0.05 3.79
N TYR A 108 23.67 -0.86 3.45
CA TYR A 108 23.77 -2.27 3.86
C TYR A 108 24.52 -2.41 5.18
N MET A 109 24.32 -3.55 5.86
CA MET A 109 24.98 -3.85 7.15
C MET A 109 26.51 -3.97 7.02
N ASP A 110 27.02 -4.30 5.83
CA ASP A 110 28.46 -4.39 5.53
C ASP A 110 29.11 -3.01 5.25
N GLY A 111 28.34 -1.92 5.39
CA GLY A 111 28.81 -0.55 5.16
C GLY A 111 28.76 -0.11 3.70
N SER A 112 28.45 -1.00 2.75
CA SER A 112 28.23 -0.61 1.35
C SER A 112 26.90 0.12 1.17
N SER A 113 26.78 0.93 0.11
CA SER A 113 25.53 1.62 -0.24
C SER A 113 25.22 1.56 -1.72
N GLU A 114 23.94 1.78 -2.05
CA GLU A 114 23.43 1.84 -3.41
C GLU A 114 22.44 2.99 -3.54
N LYS A 115 22.51 3.74 -4.64
CA LYS A 115 21.61 4.86 -4.92
C LYS A 115 20.92 4.66 -6.27
N LEU A 116 19.60 4.75 -6.26
CA LEU A 116 18.73 4.56 -7.41
C LEU A 116 17.96 5.87 -7.68
N THR A 117 17.92 6.28 -8.94
CA THR A 117 17.22 7.50 -9.39
C THR A 117 16.49 7.24 -10.70
N GLY A 118 15.37 7.92 -10.91
CA GLY A 118 14.63 7.88 -12.18
C GLY A 118 14.35 6.45 -12.65
N ALA A 119 14.74 6.11 -13.87
CA ALA A 119 14.48 4.80 -14.50
C ALA A 119 15.13 3.59 -13.79
N ASN A 120 16.09 3.82 -12.89
CA ASN A 120 16.73 2.75 -12.12
C ASN A 120 15.92 2.33 -10.89
N ILE A 121 14.93 3.14 -10.50
CA ILE A 121 13.98 2.78 -9.45
C ILE A 121 13.08 1.67 -9.98
N LYS A 122 13.04 0.54 -9.26
CA LYS A 122 12.20 -0.60 -9.64
C LYS A 122 10.89 -0.58 -8.87
N TYR A 123 9.81 -0.64 -9.62
CA TYR A 123 8.48 -0.90 -9.11
C TYR A 123 8.18 -2.38 -9.35
N GLY A 124 7.68 -3.06 -8.32
CA GLY A 124 7.10 -4.39 -8.47
C GLY A 124 5.89 -4.32 -9.38
N ASP A 125 5.55 -5.44 -9.99
CA ASP A 125 4.31 -5.54 -10.75
C ASP A 125 3.14 -5.06 -9.86
N PRO A 126 2.27 -4.17 -10.35
CA PRO A 126 1.04 -3.88 -9.62
C PRO A 126 0.35 -5.21 -9.34
N PRO A 127 -0.16 -5.44 -8.12
CA PRO A 127 -0.68 -6.74 -7.73
C PRO A 127 -1.66 -7.24 -8.79
N LYS A 128 -1.29 -8.32 -9.49
CA LYS A 128 -2.00 -8.87 -10.67
C LYS A 128 -3.46 -9.20 -10.34
N ALA A 129 -3.79 -9.34 -9.06
CA ALA A 129 -5.11 -9.63 -8.55
C ALA A 129 -5.35 -8.91 -7.19
N GLY A 130 -5.74 -7.63 -7.19
CA GLY A 130 -6.14 -6.92 -5.97
C GLY A 130 -7.52 -7.32 -5.43
N CYS A 131 -7.76 -7.32 -4.11
CA CYS A 131 -9.11 -7.36 -3.57
C CYS A 131 -9.71 -5.93 -3.63
N TYR A 132 -10.16 -5.49 -4.81
CA TYR A 132 -10.67 -4.13 -5.06
C TYR A 132 -11.71 -3.65 -4.04
N VAL A 133 -12.77 -4.43 -3.81
CA VAL A 133 -13.85 -4.04 -2.87
C VAL A 133 -13.32 -3.98 -1.44
N ALA A 134 -12.51 -4.96 -1.02
CA ALA A 134 -11.96 -5.00 0.33
C ALA A 134 -10.97 -3.83 0.57
N THR A 135 -10.15 -3.51 -0.42
CA THR A 135 -9.22 -2.37 -0.38
C THR A 135 -10.00 -1.05 -0.29
N ALA A 136 -11.10 -0.91 -1.04
CA ALA A 136 -11.95 0.28 -0.96
C ALA A 136 -12.64 0.44 0.41
N VAL A 137 -12.97 -0.66 1.07
CA VAL A 137 -13.67 -0.68 2.36
C VAL A 137 -12.73 -0.50 3.55
N TYR A 138 -11.58 -1.20 3.54
CA TYR A 138 -10.61 -1.20 4.63
C TYR A 138 -9.50 -0.15 4.47
N GLY A 139 -9.39 0.47 3.31
CA GLY A 139 -8.47 1.59 3.06
C GLY A 139 -7.04 1.19 2.73
N SER A 140 -6.62 -0.03 3.07
CA SER A 140 -5.30 -0.58 2.71
C SER A 140 -5.43 -1.98 2.11
N TYR A 141 -4.59 -2.29 1.13
CA TYR A 141 -4.44 -3.65 0.58
C TYR A 141 -3.67 -4.57 1.54
N ASP A 142 -2.91 -3.97 2.45
CA ASP A 142 -2.01 -4.66 3.36
C ASP A 142 -2.54 -4.64 4.80
N CYS A 143 -3.85 -4.67 5.04
CA CYS A 143 -4.39 -4.78 6.40
C CYS A 143 -4.76 -6.23 6.78
N PRO A 144 -4.83 -6.57 8.09
CA PRO A 144 -5.16 -7.91 8.57
C PRO A 144 -6.42 -8.51 7.96
N GLN A 145 -7.45 -7.69 7.74
CA GLN A 145 -8.72 -8.11 7.15
C GLN A 145 -8.53 -8.54 5.69
N VAL A 146 -7.76 -7.76 4.92
CA VAL A 146 -7.50 -8.06 3.51
C VAL A 146 -6.56 -9.25 3.36
N TRP A 147 -5.58 -9.44 4.27
CA TRP A 147 -4.74 -10.64 4.28
C TRP A 147 -5.55 -11.93 4.52
N THR A 148 -6.51 -11.93 5.44
CA THR A 148 -7.43 -13.06 5.64
C THR A 148 -8.22 -13.37 4.36
N LEU A 149 -8.80 -12.34 3.72
CA LEU A 149 -9.59 -12.50 2.50
C LEU A 149 -8.77 -13.00 1.31
N ARG A 150 -7.52 -12.52 1.17
CA ARG A 150 -6.57 -12.96 0.13
C ARG A 150 -6.23 -14.45 0.30
N ARG A 151 -5.95 -14.90 1.52
CA ARG A 151 -5.73 -16.34 1.81
C ARG A 151 -6.95 -17.18 1.48
N PHE A 152 -8.15 -16.73 1.87
CA PHE A 152 -9.39 -17.44 1.54
C PHE A 152 -9.62 -17.54 0.03
N ARG A 153 -9.34 -16.47 -0.72
CA ARG A 153 -9.40 -16.48 -2.18
C ARG A 153 -8.45 -17.54 -2.76
N ASP A 154 -7.20 -17.55 -2.32
CA ASP A 154 -6.14 -18.37 -2.93
C ASP A 154 -6.20 -19.84 -2.49
N HIS A 155 -6.59 -20.12 -1.25
CA HIS A 155 -6.60 -21.48 -0.72
C HIS A 155 -7.98 -22.16 -0.80
N THR A 156 -9.07 -21.40 -0.74
CA THR A 156 -10.43 -21.97 -0.70
C THR A 156 -11.20 -21.74 -1.99
N LEU A 157 -11.30 -20.48 -2.47
CA LEU A 157 -12.05 -20.20 -3.70
C LEU A 157 -11.33 -20.73 -4.95
N ALA A 158 -10.02 -20.52 -5.06
CA ALA A 158 -9.27 -20.96 -6.24
C ALA A 158 -9.19 -22.50 -6.36
N ALA A 159 -9.40 -23.24 -5.27
CA ALA A 159 -9.40 -24.69 -5.26
C ALA A 159 -10.56 -25.29 -6.08
N SER A 160 -11.72 -24.62 -6.14
CA SER A 160 -12.91 -25.12 -6.83
C SER A 160 -13.15 -24.43 -8.18
N TRP A 161 -13.81 -25.14 -9.11
CA TRP A 161 -14.12 -24.58 -10.44
C TRP A 161 -15.08 -23.38 -10.35
N TYR A 162 -16.08 -23.45 -9.48
CA TYR A 162 -17.04 -22.36 -9.28
C TYR A 162 -16.39 -21.17 -8.57
N GLY A 163 -15.47 -21.41 -7.64
CA GLY A 163 -14.73 -20.33 -6.98
C GLY A 163 -13.79 -19.61 -7.95
N ARG A 164 -13.14 -20.32 -8.88
CA ARG A 164 -12.40 -19.68 -9.99
C ARG A 164 -13.28 -18.83 -10.89
N SER A 165 -14.50 -19.28 -11.22
CA SER A 165 -15.47 -18.47 -11.97
C SER A 165 -15.89 -17.21 -11.22
N PHE A 166 -16.13 -17.32 -9.91
CA PHE A 166 -16.42 -16.17 -9.05
C PHE A 166 -15.26 -15.17 -9.03
N ILE A 167 -14.03 -15.65 -8.86
CA ILE A 167 -12.81 -14.82 -8.90
C ILE A 167 -12.74 -14.05 -10.22
N ARG A 168 -12.94 -14.72 -11.37
CA ARG A 168 -12.91 -14.06 -12.69
C ARG A 168 -13.97 -12.97 -12.83
N ALA A 169 -15.21 -13.25 -12.41
CA ALA A 169 -16.29 -12.26 -12.44
C ALA A 169 -15.98 -11.07 -11.51
N TYR A 170 -15.45 -11.35 -10.33
CA TYR A 170 -14.99 -10.33 -9.39
C TYR A 170 -13.94 -9.42 -10.04
N TYR A 171 -12.91 -9.99 -10.65
CA TYR A 171 -11.83 -9.22 -11.30
C TYR A 171 -12.29 -8.45 -12.54
N ALA A 172 -13.30 -8.92 -13.25
CA ALA A 172 -13.86 -8.23 -14.40
C ALA A 172 -14.73 -7.01 -14.01
N ILE A 173 -15.49 -7.11 -12.91
CA ILE A 173 -16.52 -6.12 -12.55
C ILE A 173 -16.04 -5.15 -11.47
N SER A 174 -15.31 -5.65 -10.47
CA SER A 174 -14.98 -4.87 -9.28
C SER A 174 -14.10 -3.64 -9.52
N PRO A 175 -13.13 -3.61 -10.48
CA PRO A 175 -12.32 -2.40 -10.70
C PRO A 175 -13.17 -1.21 -11.14
N THR A 176 -14.10 -1.43 -12.07
CA THR A 176 -14.99 -0.38 -12.59
C THR A 176 -15.96 0.09 -11.51
N LEU A 177 -16.54 -0.84 -10.76
CA LEU A 177 -17.48 -0.54 -9.69
C LEU A 177 -16.82 0.24 -8.54
N VAL A 178 -15.60 -0.14 -8.14
CA VAL A 178 -14.83 0.59 -7.12
C VAL A 178 -14.37 1.95 -7.64
N LYS A 179 -14.02 2.08 -8.91
CA LYS A 179 -13.68 3.38 -9.51
C LYS A 179 -14.84 4.37 -9.40
N TRP A 180 -16.08 3.91 -9.57
CA TRP A 180 -17.26 4.76 -9.54
C TRP A 180 -17.75 5.04 -8.12
N PHE A 181 -17.78 4.03 -7.25
CA PHE A 181 -18.45 4.11 -5.95
C PHE A 181 -17.53 3.92 -4.73
N GLY A 182 -16.32 3.42 -4.91
CA GLY A 182 -15.43 3.01 -3.80
C GLY A 182 -15.04 4.14 -2.85
N ARG A 183 -15.08 5.40 -3.31
CA ARG A 183 -14.80 6.59 -2.49
C ARG A 183 -16.01 7.10 -1.70
N THR A 184 -17.19 6.57 -1.95
CA THR A 184 -18.42 7.03 -1.29
C THR A 184 -18.62 6.35 0.07
N ALA A 185 -18.97 7.12 1.10
CA ALA A 185 -19.12 6.60 2.45
C ALA A 185 -20.22 5.54 2.58
N TRP A 186 -21.32 5.70 1.83
CA TRP A 186 -22.42 4.72 1.82
C TRP A 186 -21.99 3.37 1.25
N PHE A 187 -21.14 3.37 0.21
CA PHE A 187 -20.61 2.15 -0.39
C PHE A 187 -19.71 1.40 0.59
N GLN A 188 -18.79 2.12 1.23
CA GLN A 188 -17.92 1.53 2.25
C GLN A 188 -18.73 0.93 3.39
N LYS A 189 -19.76 1.65 3.87
CA LYS A 189 -20.63 1.18 4.97
C LYS A 189 -21.46 -0.05 4.56
N LEU A 190 -21.95 -0.09 3.32
CA LEU A 190 -22.73 -1.21 2.79
C LEU A 190 -21.91 -2.51 2.79
N TRP A 191 -20.65 -2.44 2.35
CA TRP A 191 -19.79 -3.62 2.22
C TRP A 191 -19.01 -3.97 3.49
N ARG A 192 -18.78 -3.00 4.40
CA ARG A 192 -18.04 -3.23 5.64
C ARG A 192 -18.69 -4.29 6.53
N GLY A 193 -19.99 -4.21 6.79
CA GLY A 193 -20.68 -5.19 7.64
C GLY A 193 -20.57 -6.64 7.15
N PRO A 194 -20.91 -6.94 5.89
CA PRO A 194 -20.74 -8.28 5.32
C PRO A 194 -19.28 -8.77 5.32
N LEU A 195 -18.33 -7.90 4.97
CA LEU A 195 -16.91 -8.25 4.96
C LEU A 195 -16.40 -8.55 6.37
N ASP A 196 -16.75 -7.74 7.36
CA ASP A 196 -16.32 -7.95 8.75
C ASP A 196 -16.84 -9.29 9.30
N ARG A 197 -18.10 -9.65 9.01
CA ARG A 197 -18.66 -10.96 9.38
C ARG A 197 -17.94 -12.11 8.70
N LEU A 198 -17.59 -11.95 7.42
CA LEU A 198 -16.83 -12.96 6.68
C LEU A 198 -15.42 -13.11 7.26
N VAL A 199 -14.73 -12.00 7.50
CA VAL A 199 -13.38 -11.99 8.09
C VAL A 199 -13.39 -12.64 9.48
N ALA A 200 -14.35 -12.30 10.33
CA ALA A 200 -14.49 -12.91 11.65
C ALA A 200 -14.67 -14.44 11.55
N ARG A 201 -15.60 -14.90 10.70
CA ARG A 201 -15.82 -16.33 10.46
C ARG A 201 -14.56 -17.04 9.96
N LEU A 202 -13.85 -16.46 8.98
CA LEU A 202 -12.65 -17.06 8.42
C LEU A 202 -11.53 -17.17 9.46
N ARG A 203 -11.41 -16.19 10.35
CA ARG A 203 -10.45 -16.25 11.47
C ARG A 203 -10.82 -17.33 12.48
N ASP A 204 -12.10 -17.48 12.80
CA ASP A 204 -12.60 -18.57 13.65
C ASP A 204 -12.35 -19.94 13.02
N GLU A 205 -12.40 -20.03 11.68
CA GLU A 205 -12.03 -21.22 10.90
C GLU A 205 -10.50 -21.43 10.77
N GLY A 206 -9.68 -20.55 11.36
CA GLY A 206 -8.22 -20.67 11.41
C GLY A 206 -7.45 -19.97 10.29
N VAL A 207 -8.10 -19.14 9.47
CA VAL A 207 -7.41 -18.37 8.42
C VAL A 207 -6.64 -17.21 9.05
N ALA A 208 -5.30 -17.26 8.93
CA ALA A 208 -4.40 -16.26 9.51
C ALA A 208 -4.63 -14.85 8.94
N ASP A 209 -4.44 -13.85 9.80
CA ASP A 209 -4.49 -12.42 9.48
C ASP A 209 -3.11 -11.76 9.52
N THR A 210 -2.05 -12.55 9.37
CA THR A 210 -0.66 -12.09 9.26
C THR A 210 -0.31 -11.75 7.82
N PRO A 211 0.76 -10.95 7.59
CA PRO A 211 1.23 -10.59 6.25
C PRO A 211 1.25 -11.79 5.28
N TYR A 212 0.70 -11.58 4.08
CA TYR A 212 0.51 -12.63 3.09
C TYR A 212 1.00 -12.17 1.71
N GLN A 213 1.72 -13.05 1.03
CA GLN A 213 2.06 -12.92 -0.39
C GLN A 213 1.09 -13.75 -1.21
N ASP A 214 0.52 -13.15 -2.25
CA ASP A 214 -0.45 -13.81 -3.12
C ASP A 214 0.20 -14.98 -3.86
N ARG A 215 -0.55 -16.06 -4.04
CA ARG A 215 -0.09 -17.16 -4.90
C ARG A 215 -0.10 -16.73 -6.36
N GLU A 216 0.94 -17.10 -7.09
CA GLU A 216 0.89 -17.12 -8.55
C GLU A 216 0.09 -18.35 -9.00
N TRP A 217 -0.97 -18.11 -9.78
CA TRP A 217 -1.87 -19.15 -10.31
C TRP A 217 -2.24 -18.84 -11.75
#